data_AF-A0A382MBP9-F1
#
_entry.id   AF-A0A382MBP9-F1
#
_cell.length_a   1.000
_cell.length_b   1.000
_cell.length_c   1.000
_cell.angle_alpha   90.00
_cell.angle_beta   90.00
_cell.angle_gamma   90.00
#
_symmetry.space_group_name_H-M   'P 1'
#
loop_
_entity.id
_entity.type
_entity.pdbx_description
1 polymer ?
#
loop_
_entity_poly.entity_id
_entity_poly.type
_entity_poly.pdbx_seq_one_letter_code
_entity_poly.pdbx_strand_id
1 'polypeptide(L)'
;MGWITPVSNWFAFILALLLVMVCINIIFRKQWTEEEKLTYPIIQLPYQMTSENFFKIRTLWIAFGITAGLDIVNGLHILFPSIPALFEKAYRFRFPVKPWSTMGTFILGIYPFVVGIGFLIPLDLLFSCWFFWGLWKVQLLFGSVMGWKTSAGVNNPVYPYVNYQGFGAYIGLFLIILFQNRKHLGRILKTLIIDDRNSVGQVSYRRPVLVLLGGLIFLVIFCLKTGMSWWASLIFFLLYFSLSTAISRMRAELGAPMHDLHYTGPEQI
;
A
#
# COMPACT_ATOMS: atom_id res chain seq x y z
N MET A 1 -27.35 -26.08 -6.91
CA MET A 1 -27.43 -25.15 -5.76
C MET A 1 -26.32 -25.32 -4.70
N GLY A 2 -25.48 -26.37 -4.74
CA GLY A 2 -24.45 -26.60 -3.70
C GLY A 2 -23.35 -25.53 -3.55
N TRP A 3 -23.16 -24.67 -4.55
CA TRP A 3 -22.18 -23.59 -4.51
C TRP A 3 -22.70 -22.28 -3.89
N ILE A 4 -24.02 -22.13 -3.73
CA ILE A 4 -24.60 -20.87 -3.21
C ILE A 4 -24.16 -20.65 -1.75
N THR A 5 -24.18 -21.69 -0.93
CA THR A 5 -23.78 -21.60 0.48
C THR A 5 -22.32 -21.19 0.66
N PRO A 6 -21.32 -21.87 0.05
CA PRO A 6 -19.92 -21.44 0.19
C PRO A 6 -19.67 -20.07 -0.42
N VAL A 7 -20.25 -19.76 -1.59
CA VAL A 7 -20.08 -18.45 -2.23
C VAL A 7 -20.66 -17.33 -1.35
N SER A 8 -21.85 -17.52 -0.78
CA SER A 8 -22.47 -16.54 0.11
C SER A 8 -21.65 -16.31 1.38
N ASN A 9 -21.12 -17.38 1.98
CA ASN A 9 -20.26 -17.30 3.16
C ASN A 9 -18.97 -16.53 2.88
N TRP A 10 -18.29 -16.83 1.77
CA TRP A 10 -17.09 -16.11 1.36
C TRP A 10 -17.37 -14.66 0.98
N PHE A 11 -18.50 -14.40 0.32
CA PHE A 11 -18.94 -13.04 0.01
C PHE A 11 -19.19 -12.23 1.28
N ALA A 12 -19.89 -12.80 2.27
CA ALA A 12 -20.13 -12.16 3.56
C ALA A 12 -18.82 -11.89 4.31
N PHE A 13 -17.86 -12.81 4.25
CA PHE A 13 -16.52 -12.62 4.81
C PHE A 13 -15.78 -11.45 4.17
N ILE A 14 -15.71 -11.40 2.83
CA ILE A 14 -15.06 -10.32 2.09
C ILE A 14 -15.75 -8.99 2.35
N LEU A 15 -17.09 -8.97 2.37
CA LEU A 15 -17.88 -7.78 2.67
C LEU A 15 -17.56 -7.24 4.06
N ALA A 16 -17.54 -8.11 5.09
CA ALA A 16 -17.20 -7.73 6.45
C ALA A 16 -15.77 -7.17 6.54
N LEU A 17 -14.81 -7.80 5.87
CA LEU A 17 -13.43 -7.36 5.81
C LEU A 17 -13.30 -5.97 5.17
N LEU A 18 -13.96 -5.73 4.04
CA LEU A 18 -13.99 -4.42 3.38
C LEU A 18 -14.67 -3.37 4.25
N LEU A 19 -15.77 -3.72 4.92
CA LEU A 19 -16.48 -2.82 5.80
C LEU A 19 -15.59 -2.37 6.97
N VAL A 20 -14.89 -3.31 7.63
CA VAL A 20 -13.93 -2.96 8.70
C VAL A 20 -12.87 -1.99 8.19
N MET A 21 -12.30 -2.23 7.01
CA MET A 21 -11.32 -1.31 6.40
C MET A 21 -11.90 0.08 6.11
N VAL A 22 -13.14 0.15 5.60
CA VAL A 22 -13.82 1.42 5.36
C VAL A 22 -14.06 2.16 6.68
N CYS A 23 -14.48 1.46 7.74
CA CYS A 23 -14.65 2.07 9.05
C CYS A 23 -13.34 2.61 9.63
N ILE A 24 -12.23 1.87 9.49
CA ILE A 24 -10.90 2.34 9.87
C ILE A 24 -10.57 3.64 9.12
N ASN A 25 -10.74 3.65 7.80
CA ASN A 25 -10.49 4.86 6.99
C ASN A 25 -11.40 6.03 7.42
N ILE A 26 -12.67 5.81 7.74
CA ILE A 26 -13.58 6.88 8.21
C ILE A 26 -13.09 7.48 9.54
N ILE A 27 -12.61 6.63 10.46
CA ILE A 27 -12.09 7.07 11.76
C ILE A 27 -10.85 7.94 11.57
N PHE A 28 -9.89 7.50 10.75
CA PHE A 28 -8.63 8.22 10.56
C PHE A 28 -8.70 9.39 9.57
N ARG A 29 -9.67 9.37 8.63
CA ARG A 29 -9.79 10.37 7.55
C ARG A 29 -9.75 11.80 8.06
N LYS A 30 -10.52 12.11 9.11
CA LYS A 30 -10.61 13.48 9.64
C LYS A 30 -9.25 13.96 10.15
N GLN A 31 -8.55 13.13 10.94
CA GLN A 31 -7.22 13.48 11.42
C GLN A 31 -6.23 13.65 10.27
N TRP A 32 -6.18 12.70 9.34
CA TRP A 32 -5.24 12.74 8.22
C TRP A 32 -5.44 13.96 7.31
N THR A 33 -6.70 14.40 7.15
CA THR A 33 -7.04 15.54 6.28
C THR A 33 -6.87 16.88 7.01
N GLU A 34 -7.40 17.02 8.22
CA GLU A 34 -7.50 18.33 8.89
C GLU A 34 -6.25 18.68 9.71
N GLU A 35 -5.67 17.68 10.40
CA GLU A 35 -4.55 17.90 11.33
C GLU A 35 -3.21 17.58 10.67
N GLU A 36 -3.11 16.44 9.98
CA GLU A 36 -1.86 16.00 9.34
C GLU A 36 -1.68 16.54 7.91
N LYS A 37 -2.72 17.15 7.32
CA LYS A 37 -2.73 17.80 6.00
C LYS A 37 -2.03 16.97 4.91
N LEU A 38 -2.38 15.68 4.81
CA LEU A 38 -1.89 14.84 3.73
C LEU A 38 -2.18 15.47 2.35
N THR A 39 -1.18 15.49 1.47
CA THR A 39 -1.26 16.16 0.15
C THR A 39 -2.20 15.45 -0.85
N TYR A 40 -2.63 14.22 -0.54
CA TYR A 40 -3.46 13.33 -1.37
C TYR A 40 -3.24 13.49 -2.90
N PRO A 41 -2.02 13.26 -3.43
CA PRO A 41 -1.67 13.57 -4.81
C PRO A 41 -2.58 12.91 -5.86
N ILE A 42 -3.01 11.66 -5.61
CA ILE A 42 -3.86 10.90 -6.55
C ILE A 42 -5.22 11.56 -6.77
N ILE A 43 -5.75 12.29 -5.79
CA ILE A 43 -7.09 12.91 -5.88
C ILE A 43 -7.09 14.09 -6.88
N GLN A 44 -5.92 14.69 -7.14
CA GLN A 44 -5.83 15.86 -8.01
C GLN A 44 -6.31 15.58 -9.43
N LEU A 45 -6.02 14.40 -9.98
CA LEU A 45 -6.45 14.03 -11.34
C LEU A 45 -7.99 13.86 -11.43
N PRO A 46 -8.65 12.99 -10.63
CA PRO A 46 -10.11 12.91 -10.61
C PRO A 46 -10.77 14.26 -10.30
N TYR A 47 -10.18 15.06 -9.41
CA TYR A 47 -10.70 16.40 -9.10
C TYR A 47 -10.65 17.31 -10.32
N GLN A 48 -9.53 17.35 -11.06
CA GLN A 48 -9.43 18.13 -12.30
C GLN A 48 -10.41 17.63 -13.38
N MET A 49 -10.66 16.32 -13.46
CA MET A 49 -11.64 15.75 -14.40
C MET A 49 -13.08 16.22 -14.15
N THR A 50 -13.41 16.73 -12.95
CA THR A 50 -14.73 17.31 -12.68
C THR A 50 -14.92 18.70 -13.31
N SER A 51 -13.84 19.36 -13.74
CA SER A 51 -13.92 20.66 -14.39
C SER A 51 -14.35 20.53 -15.85
N GLU A 52 -15.21 21.44 -16.32
CA GLU A 52 -15.77 21.41 -17.69
C GLU A 52 -14.73 21.55 -18.80
N ASN A 53 -13.56 22.09 -18.48
CA ASN A 53 -12.50 22.39 -19.44
C ASN A 53 -11.43 21.31 -19.53
N PHE A 54 -11.36 20.36 -18.57
CA PHE A 54 -10.29 19.36 -18.52
C PHE A 54 -10.19 18.52 -19.80
N PHE A 55 -11.33 17.97 -20.24
CA PHE A 55 -11.38 17.15 -21.47
C PHE A 55 -11.27 17.97 -22.77
N LYS A 56 -11.30 19.31 -22.69
CA LYS A 56 -11.10 20.19 -23.87
C LYS A 56 -9.63 20.52 -24.10
N ILE A 57 -8.74 20.18 -23.16
CA ILE A 57 -7.30 20.49 -23.26
C ILE A 57 -6.69 19.63 -24.37
N ARG A 58 -6.24 20.27 -25.47
CA ARG A 58 -5.62 19.56 -26.61
C ARG A 58 -4.33 18.84 -26.21
N THR A 59 -3.51 19.46 -25.36
CA THR A 59 -2.25 18.88 -24.87
C THR A 59 -2.47 17.58 -24.11
N LEU A 60 -3.56 17.46 -23.36
CA LEU A 60 -3.95 16.24 -22.64
C LEU A 60 -4.13 15.09 -23.64
N TRP A 61 -4.92 15.30 -24.69
CA TRP A 61 -5.20 14.28 -25.70
C TRP A 61 -3.99 13.92 -26.55
N ILE A 62 -3.12 14.88 -26.85
CA ILE A 62 -1.85 14.62 -27.54
C ILE A 62 -0.96 13.74 -26.67
N ALA A 63 -0.75 14.11 -25.40
CA ALA A 63 0.06 13.32 -24.47
C ALA A 63 -0.54 11.92 -24.27
N PHE A 64 -1.85 11.84 -24.03
CA PHE A 64 -2.59 10.58 -23.89
C PHE A 64 -2.42 9.69 -25.13
N GLY A 65 -2.62 10.23 -26.34
CA GLY A 65 -2.48 9.49 -27.58
C GLY A 65 -1.07 8.94 -27.79
N ILE A 66 -0.04 9.75 -27.47
CA ILE A 66 1.36 9.31 -27.53
C ILE A 66 1.60 8.18 -26.54
N THR A 67 1.28 8.37 -25.25
CA THR A 67 1.54 7.36 -24.22
C THR A 67 0.71 6.08 -24.43
N ALA A 68 -0.56 6.21 -24.82
CA ALA A 68 -1.43 5.08 -25.08
C ALA A 68 -0.97 4.31 -26.33
N GLY A 69 -0.58 4.99 -27.40
CA GLY A 69 -0.02 4.34 -28.59
C GLY A 69 1.25 3.56 -28.26
N LEU A 70 2.17 4.18 -27.53
CA LEU A 70 3.41 3.53 -27.07
C LEU A 70 3.12 2.29 -26.21
N ASP A 71 2.20 2.39 -25.24
CA ASP A 71 1.85 1.27 -24.37
C ASP A 71 1.05 0.16 -25.09
N ILE A 72 0.17 0.50 -26.03
CA ILE A 72 -0.58 -0.47 -26.83
C ILE A 72 0.37 -1.27 -27.70
N VAL A 73 1.29 -0.63 -28.42
CA VAL A 73 2.25 -1.35 -29.26
C VAL A 73 3.15 -2.26 -28.43
N ASN A 74 3.64 -1.77 -27.28
CA ASN A 74 4.40 -2.61 -26.35
C ASN A 74 3.57 -3.74 -25.73
N GLY A 75 2.28 -3.52 -25.44
CA GLY A 75 1.37 -4.55 -24.96
C GLY A 75 1.10 -5.61 -26.03
N LEU A 76 0.95 -5.18 -27.29
CA LEU A 76 0.81 -6.07 -28.44
C LEU A 76 2.07 -6.89 -28.69
N HIS A 77 3.27 -6.33 -28.51
CA HIS A 77 4.52 -7.09 -28.60
C HIS A 77 4.57 -8.28 -27.62
N ILE A 78 4.02 -8.13 -26.40
CA ILE A 78 3.96 -9.22 -25.41
C ILE A 78 3.04 -10.36 -25.89
N LEU A 79 1.92 -10.02 -26.55
CA LEU A 79 0.97 -11.00 -27.06
C LEU A 79 1.40 -11.60 -28.41
N PHE A 80 2.03 -10.78 -29.25
CA PHE A 80 2.47 -11.09 -30.60
C PHE A 80 3.94 -10.66 -30.76
N PRO A 81 4.90 -11.57 -30.50
CA PRO A 81 6.33 -11.27 -30.56
C PRO A 81 6.84 -10.80 -31.94
N SER A 82 6.02 -10.91 -33.00
CA SER A 82 6.31 -10.41 -34.34
C SER A 82 6.28 -8.89 -34.47
N ILE A 83 5.57 -8.18 -33.58
CA ILE A 83 5.55 -6.71 -33.53
C ILE A 83 6.78 -6.27 -32.75
N PRO A 84 7.65 -5.37 -33.23
CA PRO A 84 8.82 -4.94 -32.47
C PRO A 84 8.42 -4.07 -31.26
N ALA A 85 9.10 -4.28 -30.12
CA ALA A 85 8.96 -3.40 -28.95
C ALA A 85 9.49 -2.00 -29.27
N LEU A 86 8.74 -0.96 -28.88
CA LEU A 86 9.13 0.44 -29.11
C LEU A 86 10.07 0.97 -28.04
N PHE A 87 9.89 0.53 -26.79
CA PHE A 87 10.78 0.88 -25.68
C PHE A 87 10.76 -0.21 -24.61
N GLU A 88 11.90 -0.46 -23.98
CA GLU A 88 11.96 -1.39 -22.87
C GLU A 88 11.48 -0.69 -21.59
N LYS A 89 10.51 -1.31 -20.90
CA LYS A 89 9.96 -0.74 -19.66
C LYS A 89 10.93 -0.82 -18.49
N ALA A 90 11.91 -1.71 -18.55
CA ALA A 90 12.79 -2.04 -17.42
C ALA A 90 14.21 -2.37 -17.90
N TYR A 91 15.11 -1.40 -17.82
CA TYR A 91 16.53 -1.59 -18.16
C TYR A 91 17.26 -2.24 -16.99
N ARG A 92 17.96 -3.34 -17.24
CA ARG A 92 18.61 -4.14 -16.21
C ARG A 92 20.13 -3.97 -16.27
N PHE A 93 20.70 -3.38 -15.22
CA PHE A 93 22.15 -3.24 -15.06
C PHE A 93 22.64 -4.20 -13.98
N ARG A 94 23.79 -4.85 -14.22
CA ARG A 94 24.41 -5.75 -13.26
C ARG A 94 25.92 -5.59 -13.30
N PHE A 95 26.53 -5.49 -12.13
CA PHE A 95 27.98 -5.51 -12.00
C PHE A 95 28.48 -6.95 -11.88
N PRO A 96 29.46 -7.38 -12.70
CA PRO A 96 29.93 -8.77 -12.68
C PRO A 96 30.93 -9.05 -11.55
N VAL A 97 31.63 -8.03 -11.05
CA VAL A 97 32.76 -8.21 -10.11
C VAL A 97 32.33 -7.95 -8.66
N LYS A 98 32.83 -8.77 -7.72
CA LYS A 98 32.66 -8.53 -6.28
C LYS A 98 33.47 -7.31 -5.84
N PRO A 99 33.00 -6.49 -4.87
CA PRO A 99 31.78 -6.68 -4.07
C PRO A 99 30.50 -6.17 -4.76
N TRP A 100 30.60 -5.40 -5.85
CA TRP A 100 29.47 -4.78 -6.56
C TRP A 100 28.43 -5.77 -7.11
N SER A 101 28.84 -6.99 -7.45
CA SER A 101 27.94 -8.05 -7.91
C SER A 101 26.90 -8.49 -6.87
N THR A 102 27.13 -8.19 -5.58
CA THR A 102 26.20 -8.50 -4.49
C THR A 102 25.03 -7.51 -4.37
N MET A 103 25.13 -6.33 -4.98
CA MET A 103 24.01 -5.36 -5.07
C MET A 103 22.84 -5.90 -5.91
N GLY A 104 23.04 -6.99 -6.64
CA GLY A 104 22.04 -7.60 -7.51
C GLY A 104 21.80 -6.79 -8.77
N THR A 105 20.64 -7.00 -9.38
CA THR A 105 20.25 -6.29 -10.60
C THR A 105 19.66 -4.93 -10.24
N PHE A 106 20.19 -3.89 -10.87
CA PHE A 106 19.62 -2.57 -10.91
C PHE A 106 18.58 -2.51 -12.02
N ILE A 107 17.33 -2.26 -11.67
CA ILE A 107 16.25 -2.16 -12.65
C ILE A 107 15.84 -0.71 -12.73
N LEU A 108 16.14 -0.06 -13.85
CA LEU A 108 15.64 1.27 -14.17
C LEU A 108 14.33 1.11 -14.93
N GLY A 109 13.22 1.23 -14.19
CA GLY A 109 11.88 1.16 -14.73
C GLY A 109 11.39 2.52 -15.22
N ILE A 110 11.29 2.71 -16.53
CA ILE A 110 10.74 3.95 -17.11
C ILE A 110 9.31 3.69 -17.54
N TYR A 111 8.39 4.01 -16.64
CA TYR A 111 6.96 3.88 -16.88
C TYR A 111 6.34 5.28 -16.98
N PRO A 112 5.76 5.68 -18.14
CA PRO A 112 5.18 7.01 -18.32
C PRO A 112 4.17 7.39 -17.23
N PHE A 113 3.34 6.45 -16.79
CA PHE A 113 2.36 6.71 -15.73
C PHE A 113 3.02 6.94 -14.36
N VAL A 114 4.11 6.24 -14.04
CA VAL A 114 4.86 6.43 -12.77
C VAL A 114 5.54 7.79 -12.78
N VAL A 115 6.11 8.19 -13.92
CA VAL A 115 6.68 9.53 -14.09
C VAL A 115 5.61 10.60 -13.88
N GLY A 116 4.40 10.40 -14.45
CA GLY A 116 3.26 11.30 -14.25
C GLY A 116 2.82 11.42 -12.80
N ILE A 117 2.70 10.31 -12.08
CA ILE A 117 2.40 10.32 -10.63
C ILE A 117 3.53 10.98 -9.85
N GLY A 118 4.79 10.73 -10.23
CA GLY A 118 5.97 11.32 -9.62
C GLY A 118 5.92 12.84 -9.54
N PHE A 119 5.41 13.51 -10.58
CA PHE A 119 5.22 14.98 -10.55
C PHE A 119 4.24 15.48 -9.49
N LEU A 120 3.33 14.63 -8.99
CA LEU A 120 2.36 14.97 -7.96
C LEU A 120 2.89 14.68 -6.54
N ILE A 121 3.93 13.86 -6.41
CA ILE A 121 4.52 13.46 -5.13
C ILE A 121 5.40 14.59 -4.57
N PRO A 122 5.34 14.90 -3.26
CA PRO A 122 6.26 15.84 -2.63
C PRO A 122 7.74 15.49 -2.87
N LEU A 123 8.57 16.51 -3.10
CA LEU A 123 9.99 16.34 -3.44
C LEU A 123 10.77 15.55 -2.36
N ASP A 124 10.50 15.82 -1.07
CA ASP A 124 11.15 15.13 0.05
C ASP A 124 10.88 13.63 0.05
N LEU A 125 9.68 13.25 -0.41
CA LEU A 125 9.23 11.87 -0.46
C LEU A 125 9.85 11.14 -1.67
N LEU A 126 9.93 11.81 -2.84
CA LEU A 126 10.70 11.31 -3.99
C LEU A 126 12.18 11.12 -3.65
N PHE A 127 12.77 12.09 -2.94
CA PHE A 127 14.15 11.99 -2.46
C PHE A 127 14.33 10.75 -1.58
N SER A 128 13.42 10.57 -0.61
CA SER A 128 13.44 9.41 0.29
C SER A 128 13.37 8.08 -0.48
N CYS A 129 12.51 7.95 -1.49
CA CYS A 129 12.37 6.71 -2.25
C CYS A 129 13.68 6.22 -2.89
N TRP A 130 14.38 7.08 -3.63
CA TRP A 130 15.63 6.65 -4.28
C TRP A 130 16.80 6.58 -3.29
N PHE A 131 16.83 7.46 -2.27
CA PHE A 131 17.86 7.47 -1.24
C PHE A 131 17.85 6.18 -0.41
N PHE A 132 16.68 5.77 0.11
CA PHE A 132 16.57 4.55 0.91
C PHE A 132 16.77 3.29 0.09
N TRP A 133 16.34 3.30 -1.19
CA TRP A 133 16.68 2.23 -2.13
C TRP A 133 18.20 2.11 -2.29
N GLY A 134 18.90 3.25 -2.47
CA GLY A 134 20.36 3.28 -2.56
C GLY A 134 21.05 2.84 -1.27
N LEU A 135 20.54 3.28 -0.11
CA LEU A 135 21.04 2.89 1.21
C LEU A 135 20.98 1.38 1.42
N TRP A 136 19.88 0.74 1.02
CA TRP A 136 19.78 -0.73 1.05
C TRP A 136 20.83 -1.38 0.11
N LYS A 137 21.06 -0.86 -1.10
CA LYS A 137 22.14 -1.37 -1.96
C LYS A 137 23.52 -1.22 -1.31
N VAL A 138 23.77 -0.13 -0.59
CA VAL A 138 25.01 0.07 0.18
C VAL A 138 25.12 -0.93 1.33
N GLN A 139 24.02 -1.28 2.01
CA GLN A 139 24.04 -2.35 3.01
C GLN A 139 24.49 -3.68 2.39
N LEU A 140 23.93 -4.07 1.24
CA LEU A 140 24.35 -5.29 0.53
C LEU A 140 25.86 -5.29 0.22
N LEU A 141 26.39 -4.16 -0.25
CA LEU A 141 27.82 -3.99 -0.49
C LEU A 141 28.64 -4.16 0.80
N PHE A 142 28.21 -3.51 1.88
CA PHE A 142 28.86 -3.60 3.18
C PHE A 142 28.92 -5.04 3.70
N GLY A 143 27.80 -5.76 3.64
CA GLY A 143 27.76 -7.17 4.02
C GLY A 143 28.71 -8.02 3.17
N SER A 144 28.84 -7.72 1.88
CA SER A 144 29.80 -8.41 1.01
C SER A 144 31.26 -8.12 1.36
N VAL A 145 31.59 -6.88 1.76
CA VAL A 145 32.95 -6.51 2.18
C VAL A 145 33.31 -7.18 3.51
N MET A 146 32.34 -7.28 4.42
CA MET A 146 32.50 -7.96 5.71
C MET A 146 32.49 -9.49 5.62
N GLY A 147 32.31 -10.06 4.41
CA GLY A 147 32.26 -11.50 4.20
C GLY A 147 30.98 -12.18 4.70
N TRP A 148 29.92 -11.40 4.99
CA TRP A 148 28.63 -11.96 5.37
C TRP A 148 27.95 -12.62 4.16
N LYS A 149 27.08 -13.60 4.44
CA LYS A 149 26.15 -14.07 3.42
C LYS A 149 25.22 -12.88 3.11
N THR A 150 25.20 -12.46 1.85
CA THR A 150 24.35 -11.37 1.37
C THR A 150 23.52 -11.85 0.19
N SER A 151 22.24 -11.50 0.15
CA SER A 151 21.36 -11.79 -0.97
C SER A 151 20.60 -10.54 -1.38
N ALA A 152 20.74 -10.13 -2.64
CA ALA A 152 19.85 -9.13 -3.23
C ALA A 152 18.45 -9.70 -3.54
N GLY A 153 18.28 -11.02 -3.45
CA GLY A 153 16.99 -11.68 -3.61
C GLY A 153 16.10 -11.49 -2.38
N VAL A 154 14.88 -11.05 -2.64
CA VAL A 154 13.81 -10.81 -1.65
C VAL A 154 13.42 -12.08 -0.89
N ASN A 155 13.70 -13.27 -1.44
CA ASN A 155 13.19 -14.56 -0.92
C ASN A 155 14.13 -15.30 0.04
N ASN A 156 15.25 -14.71 0.46
CA ASN A 156 16.21 -15.37 1.34
C ASN A 156 16.35 -14.62 2.67
N PRO A 157 16.28 -15.31 3.84
CA PRO A 157 16.44 -14.73 5.17
C PRO A 157 17.93 -14.46 5.46
N VAL A 158 18.53 -13.59 4.65
CA VAL A 158 19.95 -13.29 4.64
C VAL A 158 20.12 -11.78 4.75
N TYR A 159 21.24 -11.33 5.31
CA TYR A 159 21.54 -9.92 5.44
C TYR A 159 21.33 -9.17 4.10
N PRO A 160 20.59 -8.03 4.08
CA PRO A 160 20.16 -7.23 5.23
C PRO A 160 18.75 -7.52 5.77
N TYR A 161 18.12 -8.67 5.48
CA TYR A 161 16.80 -9.03 6.03
C TYR A 161 15.68 -8.07 5.61
N VAL A 162 15.62 -7.77 4.32
CA VAL A 162 14.80 -6.69 3.75
C VAL A 162 13.31 -6.84 4.07
N ASN A 163 12.76 -8.05 3.95
CA ASN A 163 11.33 -8.27 4.22
C ASN A 163 11.01 -8.07 5.70
N TYR A 164 11.91 -8.48 6.60
CA TYR A 164 11.76 -8.27 8.03
C TYR A 164 11.89 -6.79 8.40
N GLN A 165 12.82 -6.07 7.76
CA GLN A 165 12.92 -4.61 7.91
C GLN A 165 11.66 -3.91 7.37
N GLY A 166 11.17 -4.31 6.19
CA GLY A 166 9.97 -3.77 5.58
C GLY A 166 8.73 -4.03 6.43
N PHE A 167 8.53 -5.25 6.90
CA PHE A 167 7.47 -5.59 7.84
C PHE A 167 7.56 -4.77 9.13
N GLY A 168 8.75 -4.68 9.72
CA GLY A 168 9.02 -3.84 10.90
C GLY A 168 8.72 -2.35 10.64
N ALA A 169 9.02 -1.84 9.45
CA ALA A 169 8.71 -0.48 9.05
C ALA A 169 7.20 -0.24 8.92
N TYR A 170 6.43 -1.18 8.34
CA TYR A 170 4.96 -1.08 8.30
C TYR A 170 4.33 -1.09 9.69
N ILE A 171 4.79 -2.00 10.57
CA ILE A 171 4.32 -2.05 11.96
C ILE A 171 4.74 -0.77 12.72
N GLY A 172 5.97 -0.30 12.55
CA GLY A 172 6.46 0.94 13.13
C GLY A 172 5.64 2.15 12.69
N LEU A 173 5.33 2.25 11.40
CA LEU A 173 4.46 3.30 10.86
C LEU A 173 3.07 3.22 11.47
N PHE A 174 2.48 2.03 11.59
CA PHE A 174 1.20 1.83 12.25
C PHE A 174 1.22 2.29 13.72
N LEU A 175 2.27 1.94 14.47
CA LEU A 175 2.42 2.37 15.87
C LEU A 175 2.57 3.89 15.99
N ILE A 176 3.29 4.53 15.07
CA ILE A 176 3.40 5.99 15.00
C ILE A 176 2.02 6.61 14.72
N ILE A 177 1.25 6.07 13.77
CA ILE A 177 -0.12 6.52 13.47
C ILE A 177 -0.96 6.45 14.74
N LEU A 178 -0.97 5.30 15.44
CA LEU A 178 -1.71 5.12 16.69
C LEU A 178 -1.27 6.11 17.77
N PHE A 179 0.05 6.31 17.92
CA PHE A 179 0.60 7.21 18.93
C PHE A 179 0.22 8.67 18.68
N GLN A 180 0.30 9.14 17.44
CA GLN A 180 -0.11 10.50 17.05
C GLN A 180 -1.63 10.68 17.23
N ASN A 181 -2.41 9.64 16.93
CA ASN A 181 -3.87 9.66 17.01
C ASN A 181 -4.45 9.32 18.39
N ARG A 182 -3.63 9.02 19.41
CA ARG A 182 -4.09 8.52 20.72
C ARG A 182 -5.13 9.42 21.41
N LYS A 183 -4.98 10.75 21.29
CA LYS A 183 -5.91 11.71 21.88
C LYS A 183 -7.24 11.71 21.12
N HIS A 184 -7.19 11.61 19.79
CA HIS A 184 -8.37 11.55 18.93
C HIS A 184 -9.16 10.25 19.19
N LEU A 185 -8.48 9.11 19.18
CA LEU A 185 -9.06 7.80 19.51
C LEU A 185 -9.66 7.78 20.92
N GLY A 186 -8.96 8.37 21.90
CA GLY A 186 -9.47 8.52 23.26
C GLY A 186 -10.75 9.35 23.36
N ARG A 187 -10.89 10.42 22.56
CA ARG A 187 -12.14 11.22 22.49
C ARG A 187 -13.28 10.42 21.86
N ILE A 188 -13.02 9.66 20.79
CA ILE A 188 -14.03 8.80 20.15
C ILE A 188 -14.54 7.76 21.15
N LEU A 189 -13.64 7.09 21.88
CA LEU A 189 -14.01 6.11 22.90
C LEU A 189 -14.84 6.72 24.03
N LYS A 190 -14.49 7.93 24.50
CA LYS A 190 -15.30 8.65 25.50
C LYS A 190 -16.69 9.02 24.99
N THR A 191 -16.81 9.41 23.72
CA THR A 191 -18.08 9.82 23.08
C THR A 191 -19.04 8.62 22.86
N LEU A 192 -18.53 7.39 22.92
CA LEU A 192 -19.33 6.16 22.92
C LEU A 192 -19.95 5.89 24.29
N ILE A 193 -19.25 6.25 25.37
CA ILE A 193 -19.67 5.99 26.76
C ILE A 193 -20.56 7.12 27.28
N ILE A 194 -20.22 8.37 26.94
CA ILE A 194 -20.94 9.57 27.39
C ILE A 194 -21.79 10.09 26.22
N ASP A 195 -23.12 10.09 26.39
CA ASP A 195 -24.06 10.52 25.36
C ASP A 195 -24.07 12.05 25.21
N ASP A 196 -23.05 12.63 24.59
CA ASP A 196 -23.03 14.08 24.33
C ASP A 196 -23.80 14.41 23.05
N ARG A 197 -25.13 14.55 23.19
CA ARG A 197 -26.07 14.91 22.12
C ARG A 197 -25.88 16.34 21.58
N ASN A 198 -24.97 17.14 22.16
CA ASN A 198 -24.84 18.57 21.84
C ASN A 198 -23.77 18.92 20.78
N SER A 199 -23.11 17.95 20.15
CA SER A 199 -22.13 18.23 19.09
C SER A 199 -22.78 18.34 17.71
N VAL A 200 -23.56 19.41 17.51
CA VAL A 200 -24.07 19.82 16.19
C VAL A 200 -22.88 19.99 15.23
N GLY A 201 -22.75 19.08 14.26
CA GLY A 201 -21.73 19.14 13.21
C GLY A 201 -20.57 18.13 13.32
N GLN A 202 -20.47 17.33 14.38
CA GLN A 202 -19.54 16.19 14.38
C GLN A 202 -20.21 14.97 13.75
N VAL A 203 -19.66 14.48 12.64
CA VAL A 203 -20.04 13.20 12.03
C VAL A 203 -20.06 12.15 13.13
N SER A 204 -21.20 11.49 13.34
CA SER A 204 -21.37 10.53 14.44
C SER A 204 -20.43 9.33 14.23
N TYR A 205 -19.26 9.36 14.87
CA TYR A 205 -18.29 8.25 14.87
C TYR A 205 -18.83 6.96 15.51
N ARG A 206 -20.00 7.02 16.16
CA ARG A 206 -20.64 5.88 16.79
C ARG A 206 -20.98 4.75 15.81
N ARG A 207 -21.59 5.09 14.67
CA ARG A 207 -21.97 4.06 13.69
C ARG A 207 -20.72 3.36 13.12
N PRO A 208 -19.70 4.06 12.58
CA PRO A 208 -18.48 3.41 12.11
C PRO A 208 -17.81 2.52 13.16
N VAL A 209 -17.74 2.95 14.43
CA VAL A 209 -17.12 2.14 15.48
C VAL A 209 -17.94 0.89 15.80
N LEU A 210 -19.28 0.99 15.88
CA LEU A 210 -20.12 -0.18 16.11
C LEU A 210 -20.02 -1.18 14.95
N VAL A 211 -19.98 -0.71 13.70
CA VAL A 211 -19.83 -1.64 12.56
C VAL A 211 -18.42 -2.22 12.50
N LEU A 212 -17.39 -1.47 12.91
CA LEU A 212 -16.03 -1.98 13.06
C LEU A 212 -15.96 -3.12 14.09
N LEU A 213 -16.54 -2.91 15.28
CA LEU A 213 -16.56 -3.93 16.34
C LEU A 213 -17.37 -5.16 15.92
N GLY A 214 -18.56 -4.96 15.35
CA GLY A 214 -19.39 -6.05 14.84
C GLY A 214 -18.72 -6.84 13.71
N GLY A 215 -18.05 -6.14 12.79
CA GLY A 215 -17.29 -6.75 11.70
C GLY A 215 -16.08 -7.56 12.21
N LEU A 216 -15.32 -7.04 13.18
CA LEU A 216 -14.22 -7.78 13.81
C LEU A 216 -14.70 -9.05 14.51
N ILE A 217 -15.78 -8.96 15.28
CA ILE A 217 -16.38 -10.12 15.96
C ILE A 217 -16.83 -11.17 14.93
N PHE A 218 -17.51 -10.74 13.87
CA PHE A 218 -17.94 -11.63 12.79
C PHE A 218 -16.75 -12.35 12.12
N LEU A 219 -15.68 -11.63 11.80
CA LEU A 219 -14.48 -12.19 11.17
C LEU A 219 -13.80 -13.24 12.06
N VAL A 220 -13.69 -12.97 13.36
CA VAL A 220 -13.12 -13.92 14.33
C VAL A 220 -14.02 -15.16 14.43
N ILE A 221 -15.34 -14.99 14.59
CA ILE A 221 -16.29 -16.11 14.66
C ILE A 221 -16.24 -16.96 13.37
N PHE A 222 -16.11 -16.32 12.21
CA PHE A 222 -15.96 -17.02 10.93
C PHE A 222 -14.72 -17.90 10.92
N CYS A 223 -13.56 -17.36 11.34
CA CYS A 223 -12.30 -18.12 11.38
C CYS A 223 -12.35 -19.29 12.38
N LEU A 224 -13.01 -19.08 13.53
CA LEU A 224 -13.26 -20.14 14.50
C LEU A 224 -14.11 -21.28 13.91
N LYS A 225 -15.17 -20.94 13.15
CA LYS A 225 -16.03 -21.93 12.48
C LYS A 225 -15.29 -22.70 11.38
N THR A 226 -14.27 -22.11 10.77
CA THR A 226 -13.41 -22.78 9.79
C THR A 226 -12.28 -23.60 10.44
N GLY A 227 -12.21 -23.66 11.78
CA GLY A 227 -11.26 -24.49 12.52
C GLY A 227 -9.96 -23.80 12.92
N MET A 228 -9.83 -22.48 12.77
CA MET A 228 -8.68 -21.74 13.29
C MET A 228 -8.78 -21.54 14.80
N SER A 229 -7.65 -21.51 15.50
CA SER A 229 -7.63 -21.14 16.91
C SER A 229 -7.98 -19.65 17.14
N TRP A 230 -8.59 -19.34 18.28
CA TRP A 230 -9.04 -17.98 18.62
C TRP A 230 -7.87 -16.99 18.73
N TRP A 231 -6.75 -17.39 19.35
CA TRP A 231 -5.57 -16.54 19.48
C TRP A 231 -4.92 -16.27 18.11
N ALA A 232 -4.85 -17.28 17.25
CA ALA A 232 -4.26 -17.15 15.92
C ALA A 232 -5.09 -16.20 15.05
N SER A 233 -6.42 -16.31 15.13
CA SER A 233 -7.35 -15.43 14.41
C SER A 233 -7.20 -13.97 14.85
N LEU A 234 -7.10 -13.72 16.17
CA LEU A 234 -6.90 -12.37 16.70
C LEU A 234 -5.57 -11.76 16.24
N ILE A 235 -4.47 -12.50 16.36
CA ILE A 235 -3.15 -12.03 15.94
C ILE A 235 -3.14 -11.76 14.42
N PHE A 236 -3.73 -12.66 13.62
CA PHE A 236 -3.81 -12.52 12.18
C PHE A 236 -4.53 -11.22 11.79
N PHE A 237 -5.74 -10.98 12.32
CA PHE A 237 -6.48 -9.76 12.00
C PHE A 237 -5.80 -8.51 12.53
N LEU A 238 -5.18 -8.55 13.71
CA LEU A 238 -4.42 -7.43 14.24
C LEU A 238 -3.28 -7.05 13.31
N LEU A 239 -2.47 -8.02 12.88
CA LEU A 239 -1.38 -7.79 11.92
C LEU A 239 -1.90 -7.31 10.57
N TYR A 240 -2.95 -7.96 10.07
CA TYR A 240 -3.57 -7.63 8.79
C TYR A 240 -4.10 -6.21 8.74
N PHE A 241 -4.87 -5.78 9.74
CA PHE A 241 -5.39 -4.41 9.80
C PHE A 241 -4.29 -3.38 10.11
N SER A 242 -3.24 -3.76 10.85
CA SER A 242 -2.06 -2.90 11.05
C SER A 242 -1.35 -2.61 9.72
N LEU A 243 -1.03 -3.66 8.96
CA LEU A 243 -0.43 -3.54 7.63
C LEU A 243 -1.36 -2.78 6.67
N SER A 244 -2.63 -3.15 6.63
CA SER A 244 -3.63 -2.51 5.77
C SER A 244 -3.70 -1.00 6.04
N THR A 245 -3.72 -0.58 7.31
CA THR A 245 -3.76 0.85 7.69
C THR A 245 -2.47 1.57 7.29
N ALA A 246 -1.31 0.98 7.53
CA ALA A 246 -0.02 1.54 7.15
C ALA A 246 0.11 1.68 5.61
N ILE A 247 -0.25 0.64 4.86
CA ILE A 247 -0.25 0.65 3.39
C ILE A 247 -1.26 1.69 2.87
N SER A 248 -2.45 1.79 3.46
CA SER A 248 -3.47 2.75 3.05
C SER A 248 -2.97 4.20 3.20
N ARG A 249 -2.32 4.51 4.32
CA ARG A 249 -1.67 5.81 4.53
C ARG A 249 -0.55 6.06 3.52
N MET A 250 0.34 5.09 3.35
CA MET A 250 1.46 5.21 2.41
C MET A 250 0.97 5.43 0.96
N ARG A 251 -0.09 4.73 0.55
CA ARG A 251 -0.74 4.94 -0.75
C ARG A 251 -1.37 6.31 -0.88
N ALA A 252 -1.99 6.83 0.17
CA ALA A 252 -2.56 8.17 0.18
C ALA A 252 -1.48 9.26 0.03
N GLU A 253 -0.29 9.06 0.59
CA GLU A 253 0.84 10.00 0.52
C GLU A 253 1.63 9.91 -0.80
N LEU A 254 1.99 8.69 -1.23
CA LEU A 254 2.85 8.44 -2.40
C LEU A 254 2.10 8.32 -3.72
N GLY A 255 0.83 7.90 -3.67
CA GLY A 255 0.13 7.46 -4.86
C GLY A 255 0.66 6.20 -5.54
N ALA A 256 1.55 5.46 -4.88
CA ALA A 256 2.13 4.24 -5.41
C ALA A 256 1.06 3.13 -5.55
N PRO A 257 0.86 2.55 -6.76
CA PRO A 257 -0.12 1.48 -6.95
C PRO A 257 0.33 0.15 -6.33
N MET A 258 1.64 -0.07 -6.22
CA MET A 258 2.24 -1.33 -5.75
C MET A 258 2.74 -1.21 -4.31
N HIS A 259 2.56 -2.28 -3.54
CA HIS A 259 3.16 -2.48 -2.23
C HIS A 259 3.95 -3.79 -2.30
N ASP A 260 5.21 -3.76 -1.89
CA ASP A 260 6.16 -4.85 -2.16
C ASP A 260 6.23 -5.85 -0.98
N LEU A 261 5.08 -6.44 -0.65
CA LEU A 261 4.93 -7.48 0.39
C LEU A 261 4.58 -8.86 -0.20
N HIS A 262 4.79 -9.04 -1.50
CA HIS A 262 4.44 -10.27 -2.23
C HIS A 262 5.15 -11.53 -1.69
N TYR A 263 6.20 -11.35 -0.87
CA TYR A 263 7.06 -12.41 -0.35
C TYR A 263 7.26 -12.35 1.17
N THR A 264 6.17 -12.14 1.93
CA THR A 264 6.22 -12.13 3.41
C THR A 264 5.14 -13.03 4.03
N GLY A 265 4.64 -13.99 3.24
CA GLY A 265 3.68 -14.98 3.70
C GLY A 265 4.30 -15.99 4.69
N PRO A 266 3.48 -16.61 5.57
CA PRO A 266 3.94 -17.67 6.47
C PRO A 266 4.56 -18.86 5.74
N GLU A 267 4.21 -19.09 4.47
CA GLU A 267 4.78 -20.17 3.64
C GLU A 267 6.25 -19.97 3.25
N GLN A 268 6.87 -18.82 3.59
CA GLN A 268 8.25 -18.49 3.22
C GLN A 268 9.24 -18.52 4.39
N ILE A 269 8.77 -18.90 5.58
CA ILE A 269 9.58 -19.15 6.79
C ILE A 269 9.80 -20.66 6.92
#